data_AF-K1UNH1-F1
#
_entry.id   AF-K1UNH1-F1
#
_cell.length_a   1.000
_cell.length_b   1.000
_cell.length_c   1.000
_cell.angle_alpha   90.00
_cell.angle_beta   90.00
_cell.angle_gamma   90.00
#
_symmetry.space_group_name_H-M   'P 1'
#
loop_
_entity.id
_entity.type
_entity.pdbx_description
1 polymer ?
#
loop_
_entity_poly.entity_id
_entity_poly.type
_entity_poly.pdbx_seq_one_letter_code
_entity_poly.pdbx_strand_id
1 'polypeptide(L)'
;MQIFLKEATQNSLVILDEIGRGTSTYDGLSIAWAVAEYIENKEKCGAKTLFATHYHELTQLEDTLEGVKNYSIAVKEKERI
;
A
#
# COMPACT_ATOMS: atom_id res chain seq x y z
N MET A 1 1.56 -9.29 9.77
CA MET A 1 2.56 -8.45 9.08
C MET A 1 3.93 -9.12 8.90
N GLN A 2 4.49 -9.82 9.89
CA GLN A 2 5.87 -10.36 9.78
C GLN A 2 6.10 -11.49 8.75
N ILE A 3 5.08 -12.28 8.42
CA ILE A 3 5.28 -13.49 7.58
C ILE A 3 5.52 -13.12 6.12
N PHE A 4 4.71 -12.22 5.54
CA PHE A 4 4.83 -11.93 4.11
C PHE A 4 6.04 -11.02 3.78
N LEU A 5 6.42 -10.09 4.67
CA LEU A 5 7.56 -9.20 4.45
C LEU A 5 8.89 -9.96 4.36
N LYS A 6 9.01 -11.11 5.04
CA LYS A 6 10.25 -11.91 5.05
C LYS A 6 10.38 -12.86 3.87
N GLU A 7 9.26 -13.30 3.31
CA GLU A 7 9.22 -14.26 2.20
C GLU A 7 9.06 -13.57 0.83
N ALA A 8 8.67 -12.29 0.81
CA ALA A 8 8.50 -11.53 -0.43
C ALA A 8 9.86 -11.19 -1.04
N THR A 9 10.01 -11.52 -2.32
CA THR A 9 11.19 -11.23 -3.14
C THR A 9 10.78 -10.34 -4.32
N GLN A 10 11.76 -9.87 -5.09
CA GLN A 10 11.51 -9.11 -6.32
C GLN A 10 10.58 -9.80 -7.34
N ASN A 11 10.43 -11.12 -7.28
CA ASN A 11 9.57 -11.91 -8.16
C ASN A 11 8.18 -12.20 -7.56
N SER A 12 7.90 -11.67 -6.37
CA SER A 12 6.62 -11.82 -5.68
C SER A 12 5.64 -10.73 -6.12
N LEU A 13 4.35 -11.09 -6.16
CA LEU A 13 3.24 -10.14 -6.18
C LEU A 13 2.65 -10.08 -4.77
N VAL A 14 2.73 -8.93 -4.12
CA VAL A 14 2.13 -8.68 -2.80
C VAL A 14 0.82 -7.93 -2.98
N ILE A 15 -0.24 -8.40 -2.33
CA ILE A 15 -1.54 -7.73 -2.31
C ILE A 15 -1.85 -7.39 -0.86
N LEU A 16 -1.96 -6.10 -0.57
CA LEU A 16 -2.29 -5.57 0.74
C LEU A 16 -3.66 -4.89 0.67
N ASP A 17 -4.53 -5.23 1.61
CA ASP A 17 -5.87 -4.66 1.73
C ASP A 17 -6.05 -4.14 3.16
N GLU A 18 -6.31 -2.84 3.29
CA GLU A 18 -6.60 -2.12 4.54
C GLU A 18 -5.62 -2.41 5.71
N ILE A 19 -4.31 -2.39 5.43
CA ILE A 19 -3.26 -2.46 6.48
C ILE A 19 -3.47 -1.34 7.50
N GLY A 20 -3.38 -1.68 8.80
CA GLY A 20 -3.52 -0.72 9.91
C GLY A 20 -4.94 -0.55 10.43
N ARG A 21 -5.94 -1.27 9.87
CA ARG A 21 -7.31 -1.29 10.39
C ARG A 21 -7.36 -2.04 11.73
N GLY A 22 -7.56 -1.33 12.84
CA GLY A 22 -7.65 -1.89 14.20
C GLY A 22 -6.73 -1.24 15.23
N THR A 23 -5.92 -0.25 14.82
CA THR A 23 -5.12 0.61 15.70
C THR A 23 -5.60 2.06 15.61
N SER A 24 -5.01 2.97 16.40
CA SER A 24 -5.23 4.42 16.24
C SER A 24 -4.92 4.84 14.79
N THR A 25 -5.63 5.85 14.27
CA THR A 25 -5.46 6.32 12.89
C THR A 25 -3.99 6.63 12.54
N TYR A 26 -3.28 7.32 13.43
CA TYR A 26 -1.87 7.66 13.24
C TYR A 26 -0.93 6.46 13.29
N ASP A 27 -1.22 5.49 14.18
CA ASP A 27 -0.44 4.26 14.28
C ASP A 27 -0.62 3.39 13.02
N GLY A 28 -1.87 3.29 12.55
CA GLY A 28 -2.22 2.56 11.33
C GLY A 28 -1.56 3.17 10.09
N LEU A 29 -1.61 4.49 9.97
CA LEU A 29 -0.92 5.23 8.91
C LEU A 29 0.60 5.00 8.94
N SER A 30 1.22 5.12 10.13
CA SER A 30 2.67 4.94 10.29
C SER A 30 3.12 3.52 9.91
N ILE A 31 2.32 2.52 10.28
CA ILE A 31 2.56 1.12 9.90
C ILE A 31 2.45 0.94 8.38
N ALA A 32 1.37 1.45 7.78
CA ALA A 32 1.14 1.35 6.34
C ALA A 32 2.27 2.01 5.54
N TRP A 33 2.74 3.18 5.99
CA TRP A 33 3.84 3.92 5.38
C TRP A 33 5.14 3.11 5.42
N ALA A 34 5.54 2.63 6.60
CA ALA A 34 6.76 1.86 6.78
C ALA A 34 6.75 0.56 5.96
N VAL A 35 5.58 -0.08 5.82
CA VAL A 35 5.42 -1.27 4.97
C VAL A 35 5.60 -0.94 3.49
N ALA A 36 4.98 0.15 3.01
CA ALA A 36 5.12 0.59 1.62
C ALA A 36 6.58 0.92 1.26
N GLU A 37 7.28 1.67 2.11
CA GLU A 37 8.69 1.99 1.94
C GLU A 37 9.58 0.74 1.93
N TYR A 38 9.30 -0.24 2.80
CA TYR A 38 10.08 -1.48 2.85
C TYR A 38 9.92 -2.31 1.57
N ILE A 39 8.69 -2.40 1.05
CA ILE A 39 8.35 -3.20 -0.12
C ILE A 39 8.93 -2.57 -1.40
N GLU A 40 8.81 -1.25 -1.54
CA GLU A 40 9.31 -0.52 -2.71
C GLU A 40 10.84 -0.61 -2.83
N ASN A 41 11.53 -0.60 -1.68
CA ASN A 41 12.98 -0.66 -1.65
C ASN A 41 13.50 -1.95 -2.31
N LYS A 42 14.14 -1.78 -3.47
CA LYS A 42 14.68 -2.89 -4.30
C LYS A 42 15.81 -3.67 -3.66
N GLU A 43 16.57 -3.06 -2.75
CA GLU A 43 17.63 -3.75 -2.01
C GLU A 43 17.08 -4.61 -0.87
N LYS A 44 15.89 -4.28 -0.35
CA LYS A 44 15.24 -5.01 0.74
C LYS A 44 14.25 -6.07 0.24
N CYS A 45 13.31 -5.67 -0.62
CA CYS A 45 12.24 -6.55 -1.10
C CYS A 45 12.03 -6.41 -2.61
N GLY A 46 11.74 -5.20 -3.09
CA GLY A 46 11.52 -4.91 -4.51
C GLY A 46 10.33 -5.62 -5.14
N ALA A 47 9.38 -6.09 -4.33
CA ALA A 47 8.24 -6.86 -4.81
C ALA A 47 7.19 -5.97 -5.49
N LYS A 48 6.58 -6.46 -6.57
CA LYS A 48 5.43 -5.78 -7.18
C LYS A 48 4.25 -5.83 -6.21
N THR A 49 3.62 -4.68 -5.97
CA THR A 49 2.64 -4.58 -4.89
C THR A 49 1.40 -3.81 -5.31
N LEU A 50 0.24 -4.35 -4.95
CA LEU A 50 -1.03 -3.65 -4.96
C LEU A 50 -1.43 -3.37 -3.53
N PHE A 51 -1.61 -2.09 -3.20
CA PHE A 51 -1.99 -1.65 -1.86
C PHE A 51 -3.33 -0.91 -1.93
N ALA A 52 -4.39 -1.58 -1.50
CA ALA A 52 -5.70 -0.97 -1.28
C ALA A 52 -5.75 -0.37 0.12
N THR A 53 -6.04 0.93 0.20
CA THR A 53 -6.09 1.69 1.46
C THR A 53 -7.14 2.78 1.40
N HIS A 54 -7.68 3.13 2.57
CA HIS A 54 -8.56 4.28 2.76
C HIS A 54 -7.80 5.52 3.27
N TYR A 55 -6.51 5.39 3.63
CA TYR A 55 -5.69 6.52 4.07
C TYR A 55 -5.29 7.36 2.87
N HIS A 56 -5.83 8.57 2.80
CA HIS A 56 -5.51 9.50 1.71
C HIS A 56 -4.07 10.04 1.86
N GLU A 57 -3.55 10.10 3.07
CA GLU A 57 -2.19 10.55 3.37
C GLU A 57 -1.13 9.67 2.70
N LEU A 58 -1.40 8.39 2.45
CA LEU A 58 -0.48 7.50 1.73
C LEU A 58 -0.33 7.88 0.25
N THR A 59 -1.21 8.69 -0.34
CA THR A 59 -1.03 9.12 -1.73
C THR A 59 0.21 9.98 -1.89
N GLN A 60 0.68 10.63 -0.82
CA GLN A 60 1.93 11.40 -0.81
C GLN A 60 3.16 10.53 -1.08
N LEU A 61 3.06 9.20 -0.96
CA LEU A 61 4.16 8.29 -1.28
C LEU A 61 4.54 8.29 -2.76
N GLU A 62 3.62 8.63 -3.67
CA GLU A 62 3.93 8.78 -5.10
C GLU A 62 4.90 9.93 -5.36
N ASP A 63 4.88 10.97 -4.52
CA ASP A 63 5.80 12.11 -4.65
C ASP A 63 7.18 11.82 -4.05
N THR A 64 7.29 10.83 -3.16
CA THR A 64 8.54 10.50 -2.45
C THR A 64 9.24 9.25 -2.97
N LEU A 65 8.49 8.29 -3.52
CA LEU A 65 9.00 7.01 -3.99
C LEU A 65 8.77 6.87 -5.51
N GLU A 66 9.85 6.87 -6.29
CA GLU A 66 9.80 6.78 -7.76
C GLU A 66 9.06 5.52 -8.28
N GLY A 67 9.01 4.45 -7.49
CA GLY A 67 8.33 3.20 -7.82
C GLY A 67 6.84 3.14 -7.50
N VAL A 68 6.27 4.17 -6.85
CA VAL A 68 4.87 4.19 -6.42
C VAL A 68 4.01 4.97 -7.41
N LYS A 69 2.79 4.48 -7.63
CA LYS A 69 1.77 5.17 -8.43
C LYS A 69 0.42 5.07 -7.75
N ASN A 70 -0.30 6.19 -7.68
CA ASN A 70 -1.65 6.18 -7.12
C ASN A 70 -2.70 5.86 -8.18
N TYR A 71 -3.64 5.00 -7.80
CA TYR A 71 -4.83 4.71 -8.60
C TYR A 71 -6.06 4.86 -7.72
N SER A 72 -7.06 5.60 -8.21
CA SER A 72 -8.35 5.75 -7.54
C SER A 72 -9.46 5.21 -8.43
N ILE A 73 -10.43 4.55 -7.82
CA ILE A 73 -11.62 4.05 -8.52
C ILE A 73 -12.71 5.10 -8.39
N ALA A 74 -13.05 5.76 -9.50
CA ALA A 74 -14.21 6.65 -9.55
C ALA A 74 -15.49 5.80 -9.65
N VAL A 75 -16.33 5.85 -8.62
CA VAL A 75 -17.66 5.22 -8.66
C VAL A 75 -18.62 6.18 -9.35
N LYS A 76 -19.17 5.78 -10.50
CA LYS A 76 -20.28 6.47 -11.14
C LYS A 76 -21.55 5.69 -10.84
N GLU A 77 -22.42 6.24 -10.00
CA GLU A 77 -23.77 5.69 -9.83
C GLU A 77 -24.48 5.70 -11.17
N LYS A 78 -24.90 4.51 -11.62
CA LYS A 78 -25.90 4.41 -12.68
C LYS A 78 -27.25 4.54 -11.99
N GLU A 79 -27.98 5.61 -12.29
CA GLU A 79 -29.40 5.71 -11.96
C GLU A 79 -30.08 4.43 -12.45
N ARG A 80 -30.65 3.66 -11.51
CA ARG A 80 -31.57 2.58 -11.83
C ARG A 80 -32.80 3.25 -12.43
N ILE A 81 -32.98 3.05 -13.73
CA ILE A 81 -34.23 3.33 -14.45
C ILE A 81 -35.25 2.26 -14.03
#